data_AF-A0A6G9HK26-F1
#
_entry.id   AF-A0A6G9HK26-F1
#
_cell.length_a   1.000
_cell.length_b   1.000
_cell.length_c   1.000
_cell.angle_alpha   90.00
_cell.angle_beta   90.00
_cell.angle_gamma   90.00
#
_symmetry.space_group_name_H-M   'P 1'
#
loop_
_entity.id
_entity.type
_entity.pdbx_description
1 polymer ?
#
loop_
_entity_poly.entity_id
_entity_poly.type
_entity_poly.pdbx_seq_one_letter_code
_entity_poly.pdbx_strand_id
1 'polypeptide(L)'
;MNEGTAGAHFLSVAERLGLSANVTRVGRGLDLVGLERELVAGRVQYVAGGLAMLRALPGIGEAHLLPRDLQQYTTYTAAVSATSALPAIAEAFVRFLSTPGARATIVRHGLEAVAR
;
A
#
# COMPACT_ATOMS: atom_id res chain seq x y z
N MET A 1 -16.02 11.72 -0.07
CA MET A 1 -15.05 11.06 0.81
C MET A 1 -13.66 11.60 0.43
N ASN A 2 -12.77 11.82 1.40
CA ASN A 2 -11.38 12.19 1.09
C ASN A 2 -10.53 10.92 1.16
N GLU A 3 -10.07 10.43 0.01
CA GLU A 3 -9.46 9.11 -0.10
C GLU A 3 -8.07 9.23 -0.71
N GLY A 4 -7.12 8.51 -0.11
CA GLY A 4 -5.86 8.22 -0.78
C GLY A 4 -6.06 7.35 -2.02
N THR A 5 -5.00 7.16 -2.80
CA THR A 5 -5.02 6.41 -4.07
C THR A 5 -5.64 5.02 -3.96
N ALA A 6 -5.42 4.30 -2.85
CA ALA A 6 -5.99 2.97 -2.63
C ALA A 6 -7.52 2.99 -2.43
N GLY A 7 -8.06 3.99 -1.73
CA GLY A 7 -9.50 4.15 -1.55
C GLY A 7 -10.20 4.44 -2.87
N ALA A 8 -9.64 5.39 -3.64
CA ALA A 8 -10.15 5.74 -4.96
C ALA A 8 -10.19 4.53 -5.92
N HIS A 9 -9.14 3.69 -5.90
CA HIS A 9 -9.14 2.44 -6.67
C HIS A 9 -10.22 1.47 -6.20
N PHE A 10 -10.38 1.29 -4.88
CA PHE A 10 -11.41 0.41 -4.33
C PHE A 10 -12.83 0.86 -4.70
N LEU A 11 -13.09 2.17 -4.72
CA LEU A 11 -14.38 2.70 -5.20
C LEU A 11 -14.62 2.43 -6.68
N SER A 12 -13.60 2.59 -7.53
CA SER A 12 -13.68 2.23 -8.95
C SER A 12 -13.99 0.74 -9.14
N VAL A 13 -13.39 -0.14 -8.31
CA VAL A 13 -13.75 -1.57 -8.29
C VAL A 13 -15.20 -1.77 -7.86
N ALA A 14 -15.66 -1.11 -6.79
CA ALA A 14 -17.04 -1.19 -6.34
C ALA A 14 -18.03 -0.74 -7.42
N GLU A 15 -17.68 0.28 -8.20
CA GLU A 15 -18.48 0.76 -9.33
C GLU A 15 -18.58 -0.28 -10.44
N ARG A 16 -17.45 -0.85 -10.87
CA ARG A 16 -17.41 -1.93 -11.87
C ARG A 16 -18.25 -3.14 -11.48
N LEU A 17 -18.42 -3.38 -10.19
CA LEU A 17 -19.20 -4.49 -9.63
C LEU A 17 -20.66 -4.12 -9.30
N GLY A 18 -21.08 -2.87 -9.52
CA GLY A 18 -22.44 -2.41 -9.18
C GLY A 18 -22.70 -2.28 -7.67
N LEU A 19 -21.65 -2.13 -6.85
CA LEU A 19 -21.71 -2.07 -5.39
C LEU A 19 -21.52 -0.66 -4.81
N SER A 20 -21.34 0.37 -5.65
CA SER A 20 -21.03 1.73 -5.19
C SER A 20 -21.96 2.25 -4.11
N ALA A 21 -23.28 2.11 -4.29
CA ALA A 21 -24.26 2.58 -3.32
C ALA A 21 -24.13 1.88 -1.95
N ASN A 22 -23.78 0.60 -1.94
CA ASN A 22 -23.57 -0.15 -0.71
C ASN A 22 -22.29 0.29 0.00
N VAL A 23 -21.22 0.50 -0.76
CA VAL A 23 -19.91 0.91 -0.22
C VAL A 23 -19.97 2.35 0.30
N THR A 24 -20.48 3.30 -0.48
CA THR A 24 -20.49 4.73 -0.11
C THR A 24 -21.43 5.04 1.05
N ARG A 25 -22.46 4.22 1.25
CA ARG A 25 -23.40 4.37 2.38
C ARG A 25 -22.75 4.13 3.74
N VAL A 26 -21.74 3.26 3.82
CA VAL A 26 -21.10 2.85 5.09
C VAL A 26 -19.61 3.18 5.14
N GLY A 27 -18.98 3.35 3.98
CA GLY A 27 -17.56 3.62 3.83
C GLY A 27 -17.17 4.99 4.34
N ARG A 28 -15.95 5.07 4.86
CA ARG A 28 -15.36 6.32 5.36
C ARG A 28 -13.90 6.37 4.91
N GLY A 29 -13.51 7.49 4.32
CA GLY A 29 -12.09 7.81 4.14
C GLY A 29 -11.50 8.29 5.46
N LEU A 30 -10.43 7.64 5.91
CA LEU A 30 -9.69 7.99 7.11
C LEU A 30 -8.21 8.17 6.72
N ASP A 31 -7.52 9.09 7.40
CA ASP A 31 -6.06 9.10 7.39
C ASP A 31 -5.53 7.96 8.27
N LEU A 32 -4.21 7.75 8.28
CA LEU A 32 -3.61 6.63 9.03
C LEU A 32 -3.90 6.71 10.53
N VAL A 33 -3.82 7.91 11.11
CA VAL A 33 -4.05 8.12 12.54
C VAL A 33 -5.51 7.84 12.90
N GLY A 34 -6.47 8.33 12.11
CA GLY A 34 -7.88 8.06 12.28
C GLY A 34 -8.20 6.58 12.12
N LEU A 35 -7.64 5.94 11.09
CA LEU A 35 -7.84 4.51 10.84
C LEU A 35 -7.34 3.65 12.02
N GLU A 36 -6.13 3.90 12.52
CA GLU A 36 -5.57 3.20 13.67
C GLU A 36 -6.46 3.35 14.91
N ARG A 37 -6.92 4.58 15.19
CA ARG A 37 -7.82 4.84 16.33
C ARG A 37 -9.12 4.05 16.23
N GLU A 38 -9.73 3.99 15.04
CA GLU A 38 -11.00 3.29 14.85
C GLU A 38 -10.84 1.76 14.85
N LEU A 39 -9.69 1.25 14.37
CA LEU A 39 -9.31 -0.17 14.47
C LEU A 39 -9.15 -0.60 15.93
N VAL A 40 -8.35 0.13 16.72
CA VAL A 40 -8.15 -0.16 18.15
C VAL A 40 -9.46 -0.11 18.93
N ALA A 41 -10.36 0.79 18.56
CA ALA A 41 -11.67 0.90 19.17
C ALA A 41 -12.69 -0.17 18.69
N GLY A 42 -12.32 -1.05 17.75
CA GLY A 42 -13.20 -2.10 17.21
C GLY A 42 -14.36 -1.58 16.37
N ARG A 43 -14.27 -0.35 15.83
CA ARG A 43 -15.34 0.30 15.06
C ARG A 43 -15.20 0.13 13.55
N VAL A 44 -14.11 -0.50 13.11
CA VAL A 44 -13.83 -0.81 11.70
C VAL A 44 -13.71 -2.33 11.55
N GLN A 45 -14.53 -2.91 10.68
CA GLN A 45 -14.49 -4.35 10.37
C GLN A 45 -13.70 -4.66 9.11
N TYR A 46 -13.66 -3.73 8.15
CA TYR A 46 -12.99 -3.92 6.87
C TYR A 46 -12.21 -2.67 6.48
N VAL A 47 -11.03 -2.87 5.91
CA VAL A 47 -10.16 -1.81 5.39
C VAL A 47 -9.72 -2.17 3.98
N ALA A 48 -9.93 -1.26 3.03
CA ALA A 48 -9.32 -1.34 1.72
C ALA A 48 -8.06 -0.46 1.70
N GLY A 49 -6.94 -1.00 1.22
CA GLY A 49 -5.65 -0.32 1.28
C GLY A 49 -4.56 -1.09 0.54
N GLY A 50 -3.38 -0.47 0.38
CA GLY A 50 -2.22 -1.16 -0.15
C GLY A 50 -1.67 -2.19 0.83
N LEU A 51 -1.19 -3.33 0.34
CA LEU A 51 -0.71 -4.44 1.20
C LEU A 51 0.35 -4.01 2.21
N ALA A 52 1.34 -3.23 1.78
CA ALA A 52 2.41 -2.74 2.64
C ALA A 52 1.89 -1.82 3.76
N MET A 53 0.92 -0.95 3.43
CA MET A 53 0.26 -0.08 4.41
C MET A 53 -0.53 -0.92 5.42
N LEU A 54 -1.34 -1.86 4.94
CA LEU A 54 -2.15 -2.70 5.81
C LEU A 54 -1.27 -3.50 6.77
N ARG A 55 -0.20 -4.15 6.31
CA ARG A 55 0.73 -4.90 7.18
C ARG A 55 1.44 -4.06 8.23
N ALA A 56 1.56 -2.75 8.01
CA ALA A 56 2.18 -1.83 8.97
C ALA A 56 1.21 -1.33 10.05
N LEU A 57 -0.10 -1.52 9.89
CA LEU A 57 -1.11 -1.03 10.82
C LEU A 57 -1.27 -1.97 12.02
N PRO A 58 -1.12 -1.47 13.26
CA PRO A 58 -1.45 -2.25 14.46
C PRO A 58 -2.92 -2.69 14.47
N GLY A 59 -3.18 -3.92 14.92
CA GLY A 59 -4.55 -4.44 15.06
C GLY A 59 -5.21 -4.88 13.76
N ILE A 60 -4.51 -4.84 12.63
CA ILE A 60 -4.98 -5.43 11.38
C ILE A 60 -4.91 -6.96 11.44
N GLY A 61 -5.92 -7.63 10.89
CA GLY A 61 -5.87 -9.06 10.65
C GLY A 61 -5.00 -9.43 9.45
N GLU A 62 -5.10 -10.69 9.03
CA GLU A 62 -4.48 -11.15 7.79
C GLU A 62 -5.02 -10.35 6.59
N ALA A 63 -4.11 -9.76 5.82
CA ALA A 63 -4.47 -8.99 4.62
C ALA A 63 -4.50 -9.91 3.40
N HIS A 64 -5.61 -9.86 2.66
CA HIS A 64 -5.80 -10.63 1.43
C HIS A 64 -5.82 -9.73 0.19
N LEU A 65 -5.36 -10.28 -0.93
CA LEU A 65 -5.36 -9.59 -2.22
C LEU A 65 -6.74 -9.68 -2.87
N LEU A 66 -7.14 -8.61 -3.55
CA LEU A 66 -8.24 -8.70 -4.52
C LEU A 66 -7.85 -9.66 -5.67
N PRO A 67 -8.84 -10.20 -6.41
CA PRO A 67 -8.60 -10.88 -7.67
C PRO A 67 -7.69 -10.07 -8.60
N ARG A 68 -6.86 -10.77 -9.39
CA ARG A 68 -5.78 -10.16 -10.19
C ARG A 68 -6.27 -9.06 -11.13
N ASP A 69 -7.45 -9.22 -11.71
CA ASP A 69 -8.12 -8.28 -12.64
C ASP A 69 -8.76 -7.07 -11.94
N LEU A 70 -8.85 -7.11 -10.61
CA LEU A 70 -9.32 -6.03 -9.74
C LEU A 70 -8.16 -5.36 -8.98
N GLN A 71 -6.94 -5.89 -9.08
CA GLN A 71 -5.78 -5.30 -8.40
C GLN A 71 -5.20 -4.09 -9.13
N GLN A 72 -4.62 -3.18 -8.34
CA GLN A 72 -3.79 -2.08 -8.83
C GLN A 72 -2.38 -2.22 -8.26
N TYR A 73 -1.39 -2.19 -9.16
CA TYR A 73 0.02 -2.26 -8.80
C TYR A 73 0.65 -0.87 -8.86
N THR A 74 1.35 -0.49 -7.80
CA THR A 74 2.20 0.69 -7.76
C THR A 74 3.65 0.25 -7.84
N THR A 75 4.34 0.65 -8.91
CA THR A 75 5.79 0.43 -9.01
C THR A 75 6.51 1.54 -8.26
N TYR A 76 7.30 1.17 -7.26
CA TYR A 76 8.18 2.10 -6.55
C TYR A 76 9.59 2.05 -7.16
N THR A 77 10.11 3.22 -7.52
CA THR A 77 11.43 3.38 -8.14
C THR A 77 12.30 4.32 -7.33
N ALA A 78 13.60 4.03 -7.26
CA ALA A 78 14.60 4.89 -6.63
C ALA A 78 15.66 5.31 -7.65
N ALA A 79 16.11 6.56 -7.55
CA ALA A 79 17.17 7.14 -8.38
C ALA A 79 18.04 8.06 -7.52
N VAL A 80 19.30 8.25 -7.96
CA VAL A 80 20.23 9.18 -7.30
C VAL A 80 19.97 10.59 -7.81
N SER A 81 19.95 11.57 -6.90
CA SER A 81 19.84 12.99 -7.26
C SER A 81 21.03 13.42 -8.11
N ALA A 82 20.77 14.19 -9.17
CA ALA A 82 21.82 14.78 -10.02
C ALA A 82 22.78 15.71 -9.24
N THR A 83 22.36 16.22 -8.09
CA THR A 83 23.14 17.12 -7.23
C THR A 83 23.69 16.44 -5.98
N SER A 84 23.71 15.10 -5.94
CA SER A 84 24.25 14.36 -4.79
C SER A 84 25.72 14.73 -4.54
N ALA A 85 26.05 15.09 -3.31
CA ALA A 85 27.45 15.28 -2.89
C ALA A 85 28.23 13.95 -2.81
N LEU A 86 27.52 12.81 -2.81
CA LEU A 86 28.09 11.46 -2.67
C LEU A 86 27.44 10.50 -3.69
N PRO A 87 27.60 10.73 -5.01
CA PRO A 87 26.88 10.00 -6.04
C PRO A 87 27.20 8.49 -6.01
N ALA A 88 28.48 8.13 -5.88
CA ALA A 88 28.90 6.72 -5.86
C ALA A 88 28.30 5.92 -4.70
N ILE A 89 28.19 6.53 -3.51
CA ILE A 89 27.60 5.89 -2.31
C ILE A 89 26.09 5.75 -2.48
N ALA A 90 25.42 6.81 -2.95
CA ALA A 90 23.97 6.78 -3.20
C ALA A 90 23.60 5.73 -4.26
N GLU A 91 24.40 5.59 -5.31
CA GLU A 91 24.20 4.56 -6.33
C GLU A 91 24.41 3.15 -5.77
N ALA A 92 25.42 2.97 -4.90
CA ALA A 92 25.65 1.69 -4.25
C ALA A 92 24.43 1.29 -3.41
N PHE A 93 23.81 2.24 -2.70
CA PHE A 93 22.57 2.00 -1.97
C PHE A 93 21.40 1.64 -2.89
N VAL A 94 21.17 2.38 -3.98
CA VAL A 94 20.10 2.07 -4.94
C VAL A 94 20.31 0.68 -5.56
N ARG A 95 21.54 0.30 -5.90
CA ARG A 95 21.87 -1.06 -6.38
C ARG A 95 21.61 -2.13 -5.32
N PHE A 96 21.92 -1.85 -4.05
CA PHE A 96 21.68 -2.77 -2.94
C PHE A 96 20.21 -3.14 -2.81
N LEU A 97 19.26 -2.22 -3.05
CA LEU A 97 17.82 -2.48 -2.97
C LEU A 97 17.34 -3.59 -3.93
N SER A 98 18.08 -3.87 -5.01
CA SER A 98 17.78 -4.95 -5.96
C SER A 98 18.49 -6.28 -5.64
N THR A 99 19.27 -6.34 -4.56
CA THR A 99 20.01 -7.55 -4.20
C THR A 99 19.16 -8.56 -3.41
N PRO A 100 19.53 -9.85 -3.39
CA PRO A 100 18.89 -10.83 -2.52
C PRO A 100 18.88 -10.45 -1.03
N GLY A 101 19.88 -9.69 -0.57
CA GLY A 101 19.98 -9.21 0.81
C GLY A 101 18.86 -8.23 1.18
N ALA A 102 18.39 -7.41 0.24
CA ALA A 102 17.25 -6.51 0.46
C ALA A 102 15.90 -7.23 0.27
N ARG A 103 15.83 -8.26 -0.58
CA ARG A 103 14.60 -8.95 -0.99
C ARG A 103 13.77 -9.45 0.19
N ALA A 104 14.39 -10.09 1.18
CA ALA A 104 13.67 -10.65 2.33
C ALA A 104 12.93 -9.55 3.13
N THR A 105 13.58 -8.40 3.32
CA THR A 105 12.98 -7.25 4.02
C THR A 105 11.84 -6.63 3.21
N ILE A 106 12.03 -6.47 1.89
CA ILE A 106 11.01 -5.94 0.97
C ILE A 106 9.74 -6.81 1.01
N VAL A 107 9.89 -8.13 0.84
CA VAL A 107 8.77 -9.07 0.82
C VAL A 107 8.06 -9.16 2.17
N ARG A 108 8.81 -9.18 3.28
CA ARG A 108 8.23 -9.18 4.63
C ARG A 108 7.27 -8.00 4.83
N HIS A 109 7.65 -6.83 4.33
CA HIS A 109 6.88 -5.60 4.45
C HIS A 109 5.78 -5.42 3.38
N GLY A 110 5.43 -6.47 2.63
CA GLY A 110 4.26 -6.45 1.74
C GLY A 110 4.51 -5.81 0.38
N LEU A 111 5.77 -5.70 -0.04
CA LEU A 111 6.16 -5.29 -1.38
C LEU A 111 6.61 -6.50 -2.20
N GLU A 112 6.42 -6.42 -3.51
CA GLU A 112 7.00 -7.39 -4.44
C GLU A 112 8.38 -6.90 -4.89
N ALA A 113 9.39 -7.76 -4.75
CA ALA A 113 10.71 -7.45 -5.26
C ALA A 113 10.70 -7.61 -6.79
N VAL A 114 10.91 -6.51 -7.51
CA VAL A 114 11.08 -6.53 -8.96
C VAL A 114 12.48 -7.05 -9.25
N ALA A 115 12.57 -8.25 -9.82
CA ALA A 115 13.84 -8.75 -10.36
C ALA A 115 14.21 -7.90 -11.59
N ARG A 116 15.47 -7.46 -11.65
CA ARG A 116 16.09 -6.99 -12.89
C ARG A 116 16.96 -8.09 -13.46
#